data_AF-A0A820CZP5-F1
#
_entry.id   AF-A0A820CZP5-F1
#
_cell.length_a   1.000
_cell.length_b   1.000
_cell.length_c   1.000
_cell.angle_alpha   90.00
_cell.angle_beta   90.00
_cell.angle_gamma   90.00
#
_symmetry.space_group_name_H-M   'P 1'
#
loop_
_entity.id
_entity.type
_entity.pdbx_description
1 polymer ?
#
loop_
_entity_poly.entity_id
_entity_poly.type
_entity_poly.pdbx_seq_one_letter_code
_entity_poly.pdbx_strand_id
1 'polypeptide(L)'
;MLSSNFETDCQISTGIRCINCNISISNVTWKQCKICKKFPLCNVCDTYPYNKLEDTVRQKHSQIHDNLGDNNPITSDCMYSISIADTSIDFGKVTEKFLYVLEEKKIRNDEDMYYVLTKLKHMENQSLTDGDSELKQQLGSMIIDYHMRAYDRILRILCCDGGGCRGYMSVKVLQHLIQEKYLKDIEKFNPKNLEHKERFHQAQINFCNSFDYFAGTSTGALIAFCMAVNYNMLDVKDIYIRASYYFNKNYFGPLLSSKYDPSRLHNVIDQVIESITLKNGKKLSAQNATLLDIHNYLNPDACIPDDVLKTNLTRRSNLLEYLDDDDDTPIITNASNKCDYVRRQRVLLINSYNATQNRATIFNTSYAKHWGYRIADVLRATMAAPTYFPPQPVSTGIIENSRFIPNEVTPEIFIDGGLFANDPELMALWAIRMQWKKL
;
A
#
# COMPACT_ATOMS: atom_id res chain seq x y z
N MET A 1 8.12 30.51 12.52
CA MET A 1 7.88 29.22 13.22
C MET A 1 6.97 28.33 12.37
N LEU A 2 7.41 27.91 11.18
CA LEU A 2 6.70 27.00 10.28
C LEU A 2 7.76 26.24 9.48
N SER A 3 8.34 25.18 10.06
CA SER A 3 9.34 24.36 9.37
C SER A 3 9.49 22.93 9.91
N SER A 4 8.44 22.32 10.48
CA SER A 4 8.54 20.94 11.02
C SER A 4 7.40 19.99 10.66
N ASN A 5 6.40 20.39 9.86
CA ASN A 5 5.23 19.53 9.58
C ASN A 5 5.33 18.74 8.26
N PHE A 6 6.46 18.83 7.57
CA PHE A 6 6.79 17.97 6.44
C PHE A 6 8.26 17.57 6.56
N GLU A 7 8.61 16.81 7.60
CA GLU A 7 9.81 15.99 7.50
C GLU A 7 9.53 14.94 6.42
N THR A 8 10.07 15.21 5.24
CA THR A 8 10.02 14.27 4.13
C THR A 8 10.88 13.06 4.48
N ASP A 9 10.24 11.95 4.83
CA ASP A 9 10.84 10.60 4.81
C ASP A 9 11.11 10.12 3.36
N CYS A 10 11.38 11.04 2.42
CA CYS A 10 12.11 10.71 1.20
C CYS A 10 13.59 10.81 1.50
N GLN A 11 14.04 10.03 2.48
CA GLN A 11 15.45 9.76 2.68
C GLN A 11 15.81 8.54 1.80
N ILE A 12 16.96 8.65 1.15
CA ILE A 12 17.52 7.67 0.22
C ILE A 12 17.49 6.28 0.88
N SER A 13 16.94 5.26 0.20
CA SER A 13 17.06 3.88 0.66
C SER A 13 18.54 3.54 0.78
N THR A 14 19.00 3.21 1.98
CA THR A 14 20.41 2.84 2.23
C THR A 14 20.82 1.54 1.55
N GLY A 15 19.86 0.77 1.01
CA GLY A 15 20.07 -0.60 0.54
C GLY A 15 20.29 -1.60 1.67
N ILE A 16 20.19 -1.17 2.94
CA ILE A 16 20.46 -1.97 4.13
C ILE A 16 19.14 -2.36 4.79
N ARG A 17 18.95 -3.65 5.07
CA ARG A 17 17.74 -4.20 5.70
C ARG A 17 17.92 -4.32 7.21
N CYS A 18 16.92 -3.92 7.99
CA CYS A 18 16.93 -4.16 9.43
C CYS A 18 16.86 -5.66 9.72
N ILE A 19 17.81 -6.24 10.44
CA ILE A 19 17.84 -7.69 10.70
C ILE A 19 16.62 -8.18 11.51
N ASN A 20 16.10 -7.36 12.43
CA ASN A 20 14.97 -7.77 13.27
C ASN A 20 13.60 -7.69 12.59
N CYS A 21 13.37 -6.73 11.68
CA CYS A 21 12.06 -6.56 11.04
C CYS A 21 12.08 -6.69 9.52
N ASN A 22 13.26 -6.91 8.94
CA ASN A 22 13.56 -7.01 7.52
C ASN A 22 13.18 -5.77 6.66
N ILE A 23 12.78 -4.66 7.29
CA ILE A 23 12.43 -3.41 6.59
C ILE A 23 13.71 -2.75 6.07
N SER A 24 13.69 -2.34 4.80
CA SER A 24 14.72 -1.47 4.22
C SER A 24 14.83 -0.17 5.01
N ILE A 25 16.02 0.11 5.52
CA ILE A 25 16.27 1.31 6.32
C ILE A 25 16.31 2.49 5.37
N SER A 26 15.20 3.23 5.35
CA SER A 26 15.00 4.42 4.52
C SER A 26 15.72 5.66 5.05
N ASN A 27 16.30 5.58 6.25
CA ASN A 27 16.94 6.72 6.88
C ASN A 27 18.43 6.74 6.57
N VAL A 28 18.98 7.94 6.40
CA VAL A 28 20.41 8.15 6.16
C VAL A 28 21.26 7.57 7.31
N THR A 29 20.66 7.35 8.48
CA THR A 29 21.30 6.74 9.65
C THR A 29 20.56 5.49 10.13
N TRP A 30 21.30 4.44 10.47
CA TRP A 30 20.79 3.23 11.14
C TRP A 30 21.71 2.81 12.27
N LYS A 31 21.27 1.88 13.13
CA LYS A 31 22.16 1.31 14.16
C LYS A 31 22.74 -0.01 13.72
N GLN A 32 24.00 -0.27 14.07
CA GLN A 32 24.66 -1.56 13.85
C GLN A 32 25.46 -1.98 15.09
N CYS A 33 25.84 -3.25 15.16
CA CYS A 33 26.64 -3.74 16.27
C CYS A 33 28.07 -3.17 16.22
N LYS A 34 28.56 -2.65 17.35
CA LYS A 34 29.94 -2.12 17.50
C LYS A 34 31.01 -3.18 17.25
N ILE A 35 30.71 -4.44 17.57
CA ILE A 35 31.67 -5.55 17.58
C ILE A 35 31.77 -6.17 16.19
N CYS A 36 30.68 -6.77 15.70
CA CYS A 36 30.71 -7.47 14.42
C CYS A 36 30.59 -6.53 13.21
N LYS A 37 30.28 -5.24 13.43
CA LYS A 37 29.96 -4.24 12.38
C LYS A 37 28.88 -4.70 11.38
N LYS A 38 28.16 -5.74 11.76
CA LYS A 38 26.98 -6.30 11.08
C LYS A 38 25.80 -6.04 12.03
N PHE A 39 24.60 -6.50 11.67
CA PHE A 39 23.38 -6.31 12.47
C PHE A 39 22.73 -4.91 12.38
N PRO A 40 22.39 -4.42 11.17
CA PRO A 40 21.58 -3.22 10.99
C PRO A 40 20.20 -3.30 11.67
N LEU A 41 19.80 -2.24 12.37
CA LEU A 41 18.48 -2.06 12.98
C LEU A 41 17.84 -0.74 12.51
N CYS A 42 16.56 -0.79 12.14
CA CYS A 42 15.78 0.41 11.84
C CYS A 42 15.45 1.17 13.13
N ASN A 43 15.09 2.45 13.00
CA ASN A 43 14.76 3.31 14.14
C ASN A 43 13.65 2.73 15.03
N VAL A 44 12.68 2.02 14.44
CA VAL A 44 11.60 1.38 15.21
C VAL A 44 12.13 0.17 15.99
N CYS A 45 12.97 -0.67 15.39
CA CYS A 45 13.53 -1.84 16.07
C CYS A 45 14.54 -1.49 17.16
N ASP A 46 15.25 -0.36 17.03
CA ASP A 46 16.16 0.18 18.04
C ASP A 46 15.45 0.56 19.34
N THR A 47 14.17 0.98 19.27
CA THR A 47 13.41 1.34 20.49
C THR A 47 13.13 0.15 21.41
N TYR A 48 13.29 -1.09 20.92
CA TYR A 48 13.13 -2.28 21.74
C TYR A 48 14.48 -2.68 22.34
N PRO A 49 14.54 -3.02 23.65
CA PRO A 49 15.75 -3.56 24.23
C PRO A 49 16.13 -4.89 23.54
N TYR A 50 17.43 -5.15 23.39
CA TYR A 50 17.97 -6.27 22.59
C TYR A 50 17.33 -7.63 22.94
N ASN A 51 17.07 -7.86 24.22
CA ASN A 51 16.43 -9.08 24.74
C ASN A 51 14.96 -9.28 24.28
N LYS A 52 14.31 -8.24 23.73
CA LYS A 52 12.97 -8.29 23.15
C LYS A 52 12.97 -8.44 21.63
N LEU A 53 14.14 -8.52 21.00
CA LEU A 53 14.26 -8.90 19.58
C LEU A 53 13.96 -10.41 19.41
N GLU A 54 13.60 -10.81 18.20
CA GLU A 54 13.22 -12.19 17.87
C GLU A 54 14.31 -13.19 18.28
N ASP A 55 13.92 -14.34 18.84
CA ASP A 55 14.87 -15.37 19.32
C ASP A 55 15.77 -15.88 18.19
N THR A 56 15.22 -16.10 16.99
CA THR A 56 15.96 -16.56 15.81
C THR A 56 17.02 -15.54 15.38
N VAL A 57 16.68 -14.25 15.45
CA VAL A 57 17.55 -13.12 15.11
C VAL A 57 18.67 -12.97 16.13
N ARG A 58 18.35 -13.11 17.43
CA ARG A 58 19.35 -13.10 18.49
C ARG A 58 20.31 -14.29 18.40
N GLN A 59 19.80 -15.48 18.10
CA GLN A 59 20.63 -16.69 17.91
C GLN A 59 21.59 -16.53 16.72
N LYS A 60 21.11 -16.03 15.58
CA LYS A 60 21.97 -15.73 14.42
C LYS A 60 23.03 -14.69 14.75
N HIS A 61 22.68 -13.66 15.52
CA HIS A 61 23.65 -12.66 15.94
C HIS A 61 24.71 -13.27 16.87
N SER A 62 24.32 -14.07 17.86
CA SER A 62 25.26 -14.78 18.74
C SER A 62 26.20 -15.69 17.96
N GLN A 63 25.70 -16.44 16.98
CA GLN A 63 26.54 -17.28 16.10
C GLN A 63 27.61 -16.47 15.34
N ILE A 64 27.31 -15.23 14.93
CA ILE A 64 28.30 -14.36 14.29
C ILE A 64 29.40 -13.96 15.26
N HIS A 65 29.08 -13.74 16.54
CA HIS A 65 30.06 -13.42 17.58
C HIS A 65 30.88 -14.66 17.99
N ASP A 66 30.25 -15.82 18.08
CA ASP A 66 30.92 -17.10 18.32
C ASP A 66 31.99 -17.37 17.24
N ASN A 67 31.66 -17.11 15.98
CA ASN A 67 32.58 -17.24 14.85
C ASN A 67 33.72 -16.19 14.85
N LEU A 68 33.53 -15.07 15.55
CA LEU A 68 34.55 -14.02 15.73
C LEU A 68 35.38 -14.23 17.01
N GLY A 69 35.03 -15.23 17.85
CA GLY A 69 35.73 -15.54 19.09
C GLY A 69 35.42 -14.57 20.25
N ASP A 70 34.32 -13.83 20.18
CA ASP A 70 33.91 -12.87 21.23
C ASP A 70 32.82 -13.46 22.13
N ASN A 71 33.13 -13.65 23.42
CA ASN A 71 32.24 -14.22 24.44
C ASN A 71 31.56 -13.15 25.31
N ASN A 72 31.66 -11.86 24.96
CA ASN A 72 31.01 -10.80 25.74
C ASN A 72 29.47 -10.86 25.62
N PRO A 73 28.73 -10.56 26.70
CA PRO A 73 27.27 -10.54 26.65
C PRO A 73 26.78 -9.42 25.73
N ILE A 74 26.04 -9.80 24.67
CA ILE A 74 25.45 -8.85 23.72
C ILE A 74 24.26 -8.15 24.39
N THR A 75 24.40 -6.86 24.70
CA THR A 75 23.35 -6.01 25.27
C THR A 75 22.93 -4.91 24.29
N SER A 76 21.88 -4.17 24.63
CA SER A 76 21.46 -2.99 23.85
C SER A 76 22.57 -1.95 23.69
N ASP A 77 23.53 -1.89 24.62
CA ASP A 77 24.65 -0.93 24.60
C ASP A 77 25.71 -1.24 23.53
N CYS A 78 25.66 -2.45 22.98
CA CYS A 78 26.50 -2.89 21.88
C CYS A 78 26.10 -2.28 20.52
N MET A 79 24.99 -1.53 20.45
CA MET A 79 24.50 -0.91 19.20
C MET A 79 24.97 0.55 19.09
N TYR A 80 25.37 0.98 17.88
CA TYR A 80 25.74 2.36 17.60
C TYR A 80 25.19 2.85 16.25
N SER A 81 24.92 4.15 16.14
CA SER A 81 24.40 4.75 14.91
C SER A 81 25.52 5.00 13.89
N ILE A 82 25.26 4.63 12.64
CA ILE A 82 26.10 4.86 11.46
C ILE A 82 25.30 5.61 10.40
N SER A 83 25.97 6.46 9.59
CA SER A 83 25.38 7.18 8.47
C SER A 83 25.77 6.58 7.11
N ILE A 84 24.97 6.81 6.07
CA ILE A 84 25.26 6.42 4.69
C ILE A 84 26.57 7.04 4.17
N ALA A 85 26.98 8.18 4.73
CA ALA A 85 28.25 8.84 4.40
C ALA A 85 29.47 8.06 4.94
N ASP A 86 29.25 7.21 5.95
CA ASP A 86 30.28 6.38 6.58
C ASP A 86 30.40 4.99 5.93
N THR A 87 29.44 4.62 5.06
CA THR A 87 29.49 3.38 4.29
C THR A 87 30.13 3.61 2.93
N SER A 88 31.23 2.91 2.66
CA SER A 88 31.73 2.74 1.30
C SER A 88 30.64 2.04 0.47
N ILE A 89 30.03 2.77 -0.46
CA ILE A 89 29.15 2.18 -1.48
C ILE A 89 29.90 1.01 -2.11
N ASP A 90 29.34 -0.20 -2.02
CA ASP A 90 29.98 -1.41 -2.54
C ASP A 90 29.86 -1.44 -4.07
N PHE A 91 30.86 -0.88 -4.74
CA PHE A 91 30.94 -0.82 -6.21
C PHE A 91 30.93 -2.20 -6.90
N GLY A 92 31.18 -3.28 -6.15
CA GLY A 92 31.08 -4.65 -6.66
C GLY A 92 29.66 -5.02 -7.09
N LYS A 93 28.67 -4.79 -6.23
CA LYS A 93 27.25 -5.12 -6.50
C LYS A 93 26.63 -4.31 -7.65
N VAL A 94 27.02 -3.03 -7.77
CA VAL A 94 26.59 -2.16 -8.89
C VAL A 94 27.06 -2.71 -10.24
N THR A 95 28.25 -3.32 -10.28
CA THR A 95 28.83 -3.86 -11.50
C THR A 95 28.14 -5.16 -11.93
N GLU A 96 27.80 -6.03 -10.99
CA GLU A 96 27.11 -7.29 -11.25
C GLU A 96 25.69 -7.09 -11.80
N LYS A 97 24.86 -6.28 -11.13
CA LYS A 97 23.49 -6.00 -11.60
C LYS A 97 23.47 -5.28 -12.95
N PHE A 98 24.44 -4.40 -13.21
CA PHE A 98 24.59 -3.76 -14.52
C PHE A 98 24.91 -4.76 -15.64
N LEU A 99 25.74 -5.77 -15.38
CA LEU A 99 26.04 -6.83 -16.36
C LEU A 99 24.79 -7.64 -16.71
N TYR A 100 23.95 -7.93 -15.73
CA TYR A 100 22.67 -8.61 -15.96
C TYR A 100 21.73 -7.81 -16.88
N VAL A 101 21.65 -6.48 -16.69
CA VAL A 101 20.88 -5.59 -17.58
C VAL A 101 21.42 -5.59 -19.01
N LEU A 102 22.75 -5.66 -19.18
CA LEU A 102 23.39 -5.73 -20.49
C LEU A 102 23.15 -7.07 -21.21
N GLU A 103 23.20 -8.19 -20.49
CA GLU A 103 22.91 -9.52 -21.05
C GLU A 103 21.48 -9.60 -21.58
N GLU A 104 20.51 -9.13 -20.79
CA GLU A 104 19.09 -9.10 -21.15
C GLU A 104 18.75 -8.01 -22.19
N LYS A 105 19.67 -7.07 -22.42
CA LYS A 105 19.50 -5.90 -23.30
C LYS A 105 18.22 -5.11 -23.02
N LYS A 106 17.80 -5.06 -21.76
CA LYS A 106 16.52 -4.47 -21.38
C LYS A 106 16.53 -3.88 -19.98
N ILE A 107 16.13 -2.62 -19.87
CA ILE A 107 15.82 -1.98 -18.58
C ILE A 107 14.38 -2.34 -18.23
N ARG A 108 14.18 -3.03 -17.11
CA ARG A 108 12.84 -3.50 -16.69
C ARG A 108 12.16 -2.55 -15.73
N ASN A 109 12.93 -1.90 -14.86
CA ASN A 109 12.44 -1.10 -13.75
C ASN A 109 13.38 0.08 -13.40
N ASP A 110 13.04 0.84 -12.35
CA ASP A 110 13.82 2.01 -11.96
C ASP A 110 15.16 1.63 -11.29
N GLU A 111 15.27 0.41 -10.73
CA GLU A 111 16.53 -0.13 -10.19
C GLU A 111 17.55 -0.42 -11.31
N ASP A 112 17.15 -1.17 -12.35
CA ASP A 112 17.94 -1.39 -13.57
C ASP A 112 18.39 -0.05 -14.17
N MET A 113 17.48 0.93 -14.22
CA MET A 113 17.77 2.29 -14.70
C MET A 113 18.82 2.99 -13.83
N TYR A 114 18.72 2.88 -12.51
CA TYR A 114 19.70 3.45 -11.58
C TYR A 114 21.10 2.89 -11.83
N TYR A 115 21.25 1.57 -11.99
CA TYR A 115 22.54 0.95 -12.28
C TYR A 115 23.10 1.42 -13.63
N VAL A 116 22.26 1.48 -14.66
CA VAL A 116 22.63 1.99 -15.99
C VAL A 116 23.09 3.45 -15.93
N LEU A 117 22.33 4.34 -15.28
CA LEU A 117 22.67 5.77 -15.17
C LEU A 117 23.93 5.99 -14.32
N THR A 118 24.11 5.21 -13.25
CA THR A 118 25.30 5.25 -12.40
C THR A 118 26.56 4.87 -13.20
N LYS A 119 26.46 3.83 -14.04
CA LYS A 119 27.55 3.41 -14.92
C LYS A 119 27.85 4.44 -16.01
N LEU A 120 26.82 5.00 -16.65
CA LEU A 120 26.96 6.09 -17.64
C LEU A 120 27.68 7.30 -17.06
N LYS A 121 27.27 7.74 -15.87
CA LYS A 121 27.91 8.86 -15.15
C LYS A 121 29.38 8.57 -14.83
N HIS A 122 29.72 7.32 -14.52
CA HIS A 122 31.11 6.94 -14.30
C HIS A 122 31.93 6.98 -15.61
N MET A 123 31.34 6.53 -16.73
CA MET A 123 31.95 6.55 -18.06
C MET A 123 32.11 7.96 -18.64
N GLU A 124 31.28 8.93 -18.23
CA GLU A 124 31.46 10.35 -18.58
C GLU A 124 32.67 10.98 -17.89
N ASN A 125 33.05 10.47 -16.71
CA ASN A 125 34.19 10.96 -15.94
C ASN A 125 35.52 10.30 -16.33
N GLN A 126 35.55 9.45 -17.36
CA GLN A 126 36.74 8.72 -17.83
C GLN A 126 36.98 8.98 -19.32
N SER A 127 38.24 8.92 -19.75
CA SER A 127 38.64 9.06 -21.17
C SER A 127 38.04 7.93 -22.00
N LEU A 128 37.20 8.29 -22.97
CA LEU A 128 36.42 7.36 -23.82
C LEU A 128 37.30 6.46 -24.71
N THR A 129 36.99 5.17 -24.74
CA THR A 129 37.50 4.20 -25.74
C THR A 129 36.43 3.87 -26.79
N ASP A 130 36.80 3.31 -27.95
CA ASP A 130 35.84 2.96 -29.02
C ASP A 130 34.75 1.97 -28.55
N GLY A 131 35.09 1.04 -27.65
CA GLY A 131 34.11 0.11 -27.04
C GLY A 131 33.10 0.80 -26.12
N ASP A 132 33.45 1.94 -25.52
CA ASP A 132 32.53 2.72 -24.70
C ASP A 132 31.49 3.46 -25.56
N SER A 133 31.80 3.76 -26.83
CA SER A 133 30.88 4.41 -27.76
C SER A 133 29.70 3.51 -28.14
N GLU A 134 29.99 2.25 -28.51
CA GLU A 134 28.97 1.25 -28.86
C GLU A 134 28.08 0.89 -27.66
N LEU A 135 28.70 0.76 -26.48
CA LEU A 135 27.99 0.52 -25.23
C LEU A 135 27.07 1.71 -24.86
N LYS A 136 27.54 2.96 -24.99
CA LYS A 136 26.70 4.15 -24.77
C LYS A 136 25.50 4.19 -25.72
N GLN A 137 25.68 3.81 -26.98
CA GLN A 137 24.59 3.75 -27.95
C GLN A 137 23.55 2.67 -27.57
N GLN A 138 24.01 1.48 -27.17
CA GLN A 138 23.14 0.41 -26.70
C GLN A 138 22.34 0.82 -25.45
N LEU A 139 23.01 1.41 -24.45
CA LEU A 139 22.37 1.92 -23.24
C LEU A 139 21.38 3.04 -23.56
N GLY A 140 21.73 3.95 -24.48
CA GLY A 140 20.85 5.01 -24.97
C GLY A 140 19.56 4.47 -25.58
N SER A 141 19.65 3.42 -26.41
CA SER A 141 18.48 2.74 -26.97
C SER A 141 17.61 2.08 -25.89
N MET A 142 18.22 1.45 -24.89
CA MET A 142 17.50 0.81 -23.78
C MET A 142 16.78 1.83 -22.89
N ILE A 143 17.37 3.01 -22.68
CA ILE A 143 16.76 4.13 -21.96
C ILE A 143 15.57 4.69 -22.73
N ILE A 144 15.72 4.90 -24.04
CA ILE A 144 14.63 5.36 -24.90
C ILE A 144 13.47 4.36 -24.90
N ASP A 145 13.76 3.07 -25.08
CA ASP A 145 12.74 2.01 -25.03
C ASP A 145 12.05 1.94 -23.66
N TYR A 146 12.80 2.08 -22.56
CA TYR A 146 12.24 2.18 -21.22
C TYR A 146 11.25 3.34 -21.09
N HIS A 147 11.65 4.54 -21.53
CA HIS A 147 10.79 5.72 -21.47
C HIS A 147 9.57 5.59 -22.39
N MET A 148 9.73 5.07 -23.61
CA MET A 148 8.61 4.82 -24.54
C MET A 148 7.60 3.83 -23.94
N ARG A 149 8.08 2.74 -23.33
CA ARG A 149 7.21 1.79 -22.60
C ARG A 149 6.57 2.40 -21.36
N ALA A 150 7.23 3.36 -20.70
CA ALA A 150 6.63 4.09 -19.58
C ALA A 150 5.52 5.04 -20.06
N TYR A 151 5.66 5.67 -21.24
CA TYR A 151 4.61 6.49 -21.85
C TYR A 151 3.35 5.69 -22.22
N ASP A 152 3.48 4.41 -22.59
CA ASP A 152 2.34 3.51 -22.85
C ASP A 152 1.56 3.10 -21.57
N ARG A 153 2.07 3.44 -20.38
CA ARG A 153 1.45 3.11 -19.09
C ARG A 153 0.66 4.29 -18.52
N ILE A 154 -0.28 4.85 -19.29
CA ILE A 154 -1.23 5.86 -18.77
C ILE A 154 -1.97 5.27 -17.57
N LEU A 155 -1.65 5.73 -16.35
CA LEU A 155 -2.37 5.36 -15.14
C LEU A 155 -3.69 6.13 -15.06
N ARG A 156 -4.76 5.41 -14.75
CA ARG A 156 -6.10 5.99 -14.63
C ARG A 156 -6.57 5.86 -13.20
N ILE A 157 -6.81 7.00 -12.58
CA ILE A 157 -7.13 7.14 -11.17
C ILE A 157 -8.53 7.73 -11.06
N LEU A 158 -9.40 7.07 -10.30
CA LEU A 158 -10.69 7.61 -9.89
C LEU A 158 -10.59 8.10 -8.45
N CYS A 159 -10.67 9.41 -8.26
CA CYS A 159 -10.69 10.05 -6.95
C CYS A 159 -12.09 10.50 -6.56
N CYS A 160 -12.46 10.27 -5.29
CA CYS A 160 -13.74 10.68 -4.72
C CYS A 160 -13.53 11.45 -3.40
N ASP A 161 -13.95 12.70 -3.38
CA ASP A 161 -13.80 13.60 -2.24
C ASP A 161 -14.68 13.22 -1.03
N GLY A 162 -14.22 13.64 0.14
CA GLY A 162 -15.01 13.68 1.37
C GLY A 162 -16.08 14.78 1.32
N GLY A 163 -17.17 14.58 2.08
CA GLY A 163 -18.24 15.57 2.10
C GLY A 163 -19.53 15.22 2.84
N GLY A 164 -19.61 14.06 3.52
CA GLY A 164 -20.83 13.61 4.19
C GLY A 164 -21.97 13.40 3.20
N CYS A 165 -23.16 13.90 3.50
CA CYS A 165 -24.32 13.78 2.61
C CYS A 165 -24.12 14.39 1.20
N ARG A 166 -23.13 15.29 1.02
CA ARG A 166 -22.77 15.87 -0.29
C ARG A 166 -22.20 14.85 -1.28
N GLY A 167 -21.83 13.65 -0.81
CA GLY A 167 -21.45 12.53 -1.69
C GLY A 167 -22.51 12.19 -2.74
N TYR A 168 -23.77 12.59 -2.54
CA TYR A 168 -24.82 12.54 -3.57
C TYR A 168 -24.37 13.17 -4.90
N MET A 169 -23.62 14.29 -4.86
CA MET A 169 -23.15 14.97 -6.05
C MET A 169 -22.15 14.10 -6.82
N SER A 170 -21.15 13.54 -6.15
CA SER A 170 -20.16 12.64 -6.76
C SER A 170 -20.83 11.44 -7.41
N VAL A 171 -21.78 10.80 -6.69
CA VAL A 171 -22.58 9.69 -7.23
C VAL A 171 -23.38 10.11 -8.45
N LYS A 172 -23.99 11.30 -8.43
CA LYS A 172 -24.82 11.80 -9.54
C LYS A 172 -24.00 12.13 -10.78
N VAL A 173 -22.82 12.72 -10.61
CA VAL A 173 -21.86 12.99 -11.69
C VAL A 173 -21.38 11.68 -12.31
N LEU A 174 -20.96 10.71 -11.49
CA LEU A 174 -20.55 9.38 -11.97
C LEU A 174 -21.68 8.68 -12.71
N GLN A 175 -22.91 8.73 -12.17
CA GLN A 175 -24.08 8.16 -12.83
C GLN A 175 -24.28 8.79 -14.22
N HIS A 176 -24.19 10.11 -14.33
CA HIS A 176 -24.36 10.80 -15.62
C HIS A 176 -23.24 10.45 -16.60
N LEU A 177 -21.97 10.44 -16.16
CA LEU A 177 -20.84 10.08 -17.01
C LEU A 177 -20.95 8.66 -17.58
N ILE A 178 -21.37 7.69 -16.75
CA ILE A 178 -21.58 6.30 -17.19
C ILE A 178 -22.73 6.23 -18.21
N GLN A 179 -23.83 6.94 -17.95
CA GLN A 179 -24.97 6.98 -18.87
C GLN A 179 -24.61 7.59 -20.22
N GLU A 180 -23.99 8.77 -20.20
CA GLU A 180 -23.55 9.47 -21.41
C GLU A 180 -22.57 8.63 -22.22
N LYS A 181 -21.69 7.85 -21.58
CA LYS A 181 -20.68 7.09 -22.31
C LYS A 181 -21.19 5.74 -22.83
N TYR A 182 -22.03 5.04 -22.08
CA TYR A 182 -22.36 3.63 -22.34
C TYR A 182 -23.85 3.34 -22.58
N LEU A 183 -24.75 4.29 -22.32
CA LEU A 183 -26.21 4.08 -22.38
C LEU A 183 -26.93 5.16 -23.20
N LYS A 184 -26.28 5.68 -24.26
CA LYS A 184 -26.85 6.73 -25.13
C LYS A 184 -28.14 6.31 -25.84
N ASP A 185 -28.35 5.01 -26.00
CA ASP A 185 -29.54 4.44 -26.63
C ASP A 185 -30.79 4.52 -25.73
N ILE A 186 -30.63 4.79 -24.43
CA ILE A 186 -31.74 4.91 -23.49
C ILE A 186 -32.15 6.38 -23.37
N GLU A 187 -33.20 6.79 -24.10
CA GLU A 187 -33.71 8.18 -24.05
C GLU A 187 -34.14 8.62 -22.63
N LYS A 188 -34.77 7.72 -21.86
CA LYS A 188 -35.25 8.00 -20.50
C LYS A 188 -34.82 6.92 -19.51
N PHE A 189 -33.64 7.11 -18.93
CA PHE A 189 -33.14 6.23 -17.89
C PHE A 189 -34.05 6.23 -16.65
N ASN A 190 -34.43 5.05 -16.18
CA ASN A 190 -35.25 4.87 -14.97
C ASN A 190 -34.54 3.92 -14.00
N PRO A 191 -33.99 4.40 -12.87
CA PRO A 191 -33.26 3.56 -11.91
C PRO A 191 -34.15 2.53 -11.19
N LYS A 192 -35.48 2.67 -11.25
CA LYS A 192 -36.43 1.71 -10.66
C LYS A 192 -36.79 0.56 -11.60
N ASN A 193 -36.52 0.71 -12.90
CA ASN A 193 -36.71 -0.37 -13.85
C ASN A 193 -35.53 -1.36 -13.72
N LEU A 194 -35.85 -2.66 -13.54
CA LEU A 194 -34.84 -3.69 -13.27
C LEU A 194 -33.88 -3.89 -14.44
N GLU A 195 -34.38 -3.85 -15.68
CA GLU A 195 -33.57 -3.95 -16.89
C GLU A 195 -32.61 -2.76 -17.02
N HIS A 196 -33.11 -1.54 -16.81
CA HIS A 196 -32.27 -0.34 -16.82
C HIS A 196 -31.21 -0.38 -15.71
N LYS A 197 -31.58 -0.86 -14.51
CA LYS A 197 -30.66 -1.04 -13.39
C LYS A 197 -29.54 -2.02 -13.72
N GLU A 198 -29.87 -3.15 -14.37
CA GLU A 198 -28.88 -4.15 -14.79
C GLU A 198 -27.98 -3.63 -15.91
N ARG A 199 -28.55 -3.02 -16.96
CA ARG A 199 -27.76 -2.38 -18.03
C ARG A 199 -26.82 -1.32 -17.49
N PHE A 200 -27.26 -0.53 -16.52
CA PHE A 200 -26.40 0.44 -15.83
C PHE A 200 -25.29 -0.22 -15.03
N HIS A 201 -25.57 -1.32 -14.33
CA HIS A 201 -24.54 -2.06 -13.63
C HIS A 201 -23.46 -2.56 -14.60
N GLN A 202 -23.85 -3.16 -15.73
CA GLN A 202 -22.90 -3.60 -16.75
C GLN A 202 -22.07 -2.44 -17.34
N ALA A 203 -22.71 -1.29 -17.60
CA ALA A 203 -22.02 -0.08 -18.01
C ALA A 203 -21.03 0.43 -16.94
N GLN A 204 -21.40 0.37 -15.65
CA GLN A 204 -20.54 0.72 -14.53
C GLN A 204 -19.32 -0.20 -14.47
N ILE A 205 -19.48 -1.52 -14.60
CA ILE A 205 -18.35 -2.46 -14.63
C ILE A 205 -17.38 -2.09 -15.75
N ASN A 206 -17.89 -1.82 -16.95
CA ASN A 206 -17.05 -1.40 -18.09
C ASN A 206 -16.33 -0.07 -17.85
N PHE A 207 -16.98 0.87 -17.15
CA PHE A 207 -16.37 2.13 -16.74
C PHE A 207 -15.26 1.89 -15.69
N CYS A 208 -15.55 1.17 -14.61
CA CYS A 208 -14.59 0.82 -13.56
C CYS A 208 -13.40 0.04 -14.11
N ASN A 209 -13.62 -0.81 -15.12
CA ASN A 209 -12.56 -1.59 -15.76
C ASN A 209 -11.49 -0.74 -16.46
N SER A 210 -11.79 0.54 -16.70
CA SER A 210 -10.85 1.48 -17.28
C SER A 210 -9.93 2.15 -16.26
N PHE A 211 -10.11 1.93 -14.96
CA PHE A 211 -9.30 2.52 -13.89
C PHE A 211 -8.42 1.49 -13.18
N ASP A 212 -7.27 1.96 -12.71
CA ASP A 212 -6.31 1.17 -11.93
C ASP A 212 -6.40 1.50 -10.45
N TYR A 213 -6.59 2.79 -10.15
CA TYR A 213 -6.62 3.28 -8.79
C TYR A 213 -8.00 3.83 -8.46
N PHE A 214 -8.50 3.45 -7.29
CA PHE A 214 -9.70 4.01 -6.69
C PHE A 214 -9.27 4.65 -5.38
N ALA A 215 -9.39 5.96 -5.27
CA ALA A 215 -8.96 6.70 -4.09
C ALA A 215 -10.14 7.48 -3.51
N GLY A 216 -10.25 7.50 -2.19
CA GLY A 216 -11.30 8.26 -1.54
C GLY A 216 -11.01 8.66 -0.11
N THR A 217 -11.69 9.71 0.31
CA THR A 217 -11.70 10.18 1.71
C THR A 217 -13.14 10.19 2.24
N SER A 218 -13.36 9.73 3.46
CA SER A 218 -14.67 9.77 4.12
C SER A 218 -15.74 9.11 3.28
N THR A 219 -16.82 9.83 3.01
CA THR A 219 -17.88 9.42 2.09
C THR A 219 -17.34 9.03 0.70
N GLY A 220 -16.34 9.74 0.20
CA GLY A 220 -15.68 9.42 -1.06
C GLY A 220 -14.93 8.09 -1.02
N ALA A 221 -14.39 7.68 0.14
CA ALA A 221 -13.77 6.36 0.31
C ALA A 221 -14.81 5.23 0.17
N LEU A 222 -16.01 5.41 0.72
CA LEU A 222 -17.10 4.46 0.53
C LEU A 222 -17.52 4.36 -0.95
N ILE A 223 -17.63 5.50 -1.64
CA ILE A 223 -17.95 5.55 -3.08
C ILE A 223 -16.84 4.87 -3.90
N ALA A 224 -15.58 5.19 -3.63
CA ALA A 224 -14.42 4.60 -4.29
C ALA A 224 -14.34 3.09 -4.05
N PHE A 225 -14.60 2.62 -2.82
CA PHE A 225 -14.69 1.21 -2.48
C PHE A 225 -15.81 0.51 -3.26
N CYS A 226 -17.02 1.08 -3.27
CA CYS A 226 -18.15 0.53 -4.03
C CYS A 226 -17.83 0.44 -5.53
N MET A 227 -17.18 1.45 -6.11
CA MET A 227 -16.75 1.43 -7.51
C MET A 227 -15.69 0.36 -7.76
N ALA A 228 -14.70 0.23 -6.87
CA ALA A 228 -13.63 -0.75 -6.99
C ALA A 228 -14.16 -2.19 -6.94
N VAL A 229 -15.14 -2.46 -6.07
CA VAL A 229 -15.77 -3.78 -5.93
C VAL A 229 -16.98 -3.99 -6.83
N ASN A 230 -17.25 -3.06 -7.75
CA ASN A 230 -18.42 -3.05 -8.64
C ASN A 230 -19.78 -3.19 -7.92
N TYR A 231 -19.89 -2.66 -6.70
CA TYR A 231 -21.18 -2.54 -6.03
C TYR A 231 -22.06 -1.52 -6.78
N ASN A 232 -23.33 -1.83 -6.99
CA ASN A 232 -24.19 -1.01 -7.86
C ASN A 232 -24.33 0.42 -7.30
N MET A 233 -23.83 1.39 -8.05
CA MET A 233 -23.82 2.80 -7.65
C MET A 233 -25.23 3.36 -7.41
N LEU A 234 -26.26 2.80 -8.05
CA LEU A 234 -27.64 3.20 -7.82
C LEU A 234 -28.11 2.87 -6.39
N ASP A 235 -27.61 1.77 -5.82
CA ASP A 235 -27.88 1.39 -4.43
C ASP A 235 -27.07 2.26 -3.45
N VAL A 236 -25.86 2.67 -3.83
CA VAL A 236 -25.06 3.65 -3.08
C VAL A 236 -25.77 5.02 -3.04
N LYS A 237 -26.37 5.43 -4.15
CA LYS A 237 -27.11 6.69 -4.25
C LYS A 237 -28.26 6.79 -3.23
N ASP A 238 -28.93 5.67 -2.96
CA ASP A 238 -30.05 5.61 -2.02
C ASP A 238 -29.65 5.95 -0.58
N ILE A 239 -28.38 5.74 -0.23
CA ILE A 239 -27.80 6.17 1.07
C ILE A 239 -27.91 7.68 1.21
N TYR A 240 -27.53 8.43 0.17
CA TYR A 240 -27.51 9.89 0.22
C TYR A 240 -28.86 10.52 -0.06
N ILE A 241 -29.72 9.88 -0.87
CA ILE A 241 -31.12 10.33 -1.03
C ILE A 241 -31.84 10.26 0.32
N ARG A 242 -31.61 9.18 1.09
CA ARG A 242 -32.18 8.99 2.43
C ARG A 242 -31.20 9.41 3.53
N ALA A 243 -30.46 10.51 3.31
CA ALA A 243 -29.44 10.96 4.26
C ALA A 243 -29.98 11.19 5.68
N SER A 244 -31.23 11.66 5.85
CA SER A 244 -31.83 11.83 7.18
C SER A 244 -32.02 10.50 7.93
N TYR A 245 -32.19 9.39 7.20
CA TYR A 245 -32.26 8.06 7.77
C TYR A 245 -30.87 7.55 8.14
N TYR A 246 -29.89 7.62 7.23
CA TYR A 246 -28.55 7.05 7.47
C TYR A 246 -27.69 7.91 8.40
N PHE A 247 -27.82 9.23 8.34
CA PHE A 247 -27.19 10.19 9.26
C PHE A 247 -28.20 10.60 10.34
N ASN A 248 -28.59 9.63 11.17
CA ASN A 248 -29.54 9.85 12.25
C ASN A 248 -28.90 10.67 13.38
N LYS A 249 -29.51 11.79 13.77
CA LYS A 249 -28.95 12.68 14.80
C LYS A 249 -29.17 12.08 16.20
N ASN A 250 -28.14 12.16 17.05
CA ASN A 250 -28.27 11.85 18.47
C ASN A 250 -28.96 12.99 19.21
N TYR A 251 -29.87 12.67 20.13
CA TYR A 251 -30.68 13.66 20.86
C TYR A 251 -29.81 14.61 21.72
N PHE A 252 -28.68 14.13 22.22
CA PHE A 252 -27.71 14.90 23.04
C PHE A 252 -26.38 15.19 22.32
N GLY A 253 -26.32 14.99 21.00
CA GLY A 253 -25.14 15.34 20.19
C GLY A 253 -25.17 16.83 19.81
N PRO A 254 -24.03 17.55 19.79
CA PRO A 254 -22.66 17.09 19.96
C PRO A 254 -22.05 17.32 21.37
N LEU A 255 -22.86 17.68 22.39
CA LEU A 255 -22.34 18.10 23.70
C LEU A 255 -21.87 16.93 24.58
N LEU A 256 -22.62 15.82 24.61
CA LEU A 256 -22.31 14.63 25.43
C LEU A 256 -22.04 13.37 24.60
N SER A 257 -22.29 13.44 23.30
CA SER A 257 -22.14 12.32 22.34
C SER A 257 -21.83 12.87 20.95
N SER A 258 -21.46 12.00 20.01
CA SER A 258 -21.32 12.40 18.61
C SER A 258 -22.64 12.93 18.05
N LYS A 259 -22.59 13.83 17.06
CA LYS A 259 -23.79 14.41 16.43
C LYS A 259 -24.68 13.34 15.77
N TYR A 260 -24.09 12.28 15.25
CA TYR A 260 -24.78 11.20 14.53
C TYR A 260 -24.49 9.83 15.14
N ASP A 261 -25.48 8.94 15.05
CA ASP A 261 -25.34 7.52 15.32
C ASP A 261 -24.75 6.79 14.09
N PRO A 262 -23.58 6.16 14.20
CA PRO A 262 -22.93 5.49 13.08
C PRO A 262 -23.58 4.16 12.68
N SER A 263 -24.43 3.57 13.52
CA SER A 263 -24.89 2.17 13.39
C SER A 263 -25.50 1.85 12.02
N ARG A 264 -26.35 2.74 11.50
CA ARG A 264 -27.00 2.54 10.18
C ARG A 264 -26.01 2.57 9.02
N LEU A 265 -24.98 3.41 9.12
CA LEU A 265 -23.95 3.53 8.10
C LEU A 265 -22.97 2.36 8.16
N HIS A 266 -22.63 1.91 9.37
CA HIS A 266 -21.83 0.70 9.59
C HIS A 266 -22.52 -0.53 9.00
N ASN A 267 -23.83 -0.69 9.19
CA ASN A 267 -24.59 -1.79 8.58
C ASN A 267 -24.55 -1.77 7.05
N VAL A 268 -24.53 -0.58 6.42
CA VAL A 268 -24.39 -0.48 4.96
C VAL A 268 -23.00 -0.90 4.51
N ILE A 269 -21.95 -0.45 5.20
CA ILE A 269 -20.57 -0.89 4.94
C ILE A 269 -20.50 -2.42 5.01
N ASP A 270 -21.10 -3.01 6.04
CA ASP A 270 -21.10 -4.45 6.26
C ASP A 270 -21.83 -5.18 5.13
N GLN A 271 -23.00 -4.69 4.70
CA GLN A 271 -23.76 -5.24 3.57
C GLN A 271 -22.98 -5.20 2.25
N VAL A 272 -22.27 -4.10 1.98
CA VAL A 272 -21.43 -3.99 0.78
C VAL A 272 -20.32 -5.03 0.83
N ILE A 273 -19.62 -5.18 1.96
CA ILE A 273 -18.55 -6.17 2.12
C ILE A 273 -19.10 -7.60 1.98
N GLU A 274 -20.24 -7.90 2.60
CA GLU A 274 -20.89 -9.22 2.58
C GLU A 274 -21.46 -9.59 1.19
N SER A 275 -21.63 -8.62 0.30
CA SER A 275 -22.01 -8.88 -1.09
C SER A 275 -20.85 -9.45 -1.93
N ILE A 276 -19.61 -9.32 -1.46
CA ILE A 276 -18.41 -9.70 -2.20
C ILE A 276 -18.16 -11.20 -2.10
N THR A 277 -17.95 -11.82 -3.26
CA THR A 277 -17.49 -13.21 -3.39
C THR A 277 -16.20 -13.23 -4.20
N LEU A 278 -15.16 -13.83 -3.63
CA LEU A 278 -13.86 -14.00 -4.30
C LEU A 278 -13.95 -15.04 -5.43
N LYS A 279 -12.98 -15.03 -6.35
CA LYS A 279 -12.90 -15.99 -7.48
C LYS A 279 -12.83 -17.45 -7.04
N ASN A 280 -12.31 -17.72 -5.85
CA ASN A 280 -12.27 -19.06 -5.24
C ASN A 280 -13.59 -19.48 -4.56
N GLY A 281 -14.64 -18.66 -4.64
CA GLY A 281 -15.95 -18.90 -4.01
C GLY A 281 -16.04 -18.48 -2.54
N LYS A 282 -14.95 -18.00 -1.92
CA LYS A 282 -14.98 -17.47 -0.54
C LYS A 282 -15.84 -16.21 -0.50
N LYS A 283 -16.95 -16.28 0.23
CA LYS A 283 -17.79 -15.11 0.52
C LYS A 283 -17.17 -14.31 1.67
N LEU A 284 -17.07 -13.00 1.51
CA LEU A 284 -16.50 -12.14 2.55
C LEU A 284 -17.53 -11.85 3.65
N SER A 285 -17.05 -11.65 4.87
CA SER A 285 -17.84 -11.18 6.02
C SER A 285 -17.22 -9.89 6.54
N ALA A 286 -18.04 -8.90 6.89
CA ALA A 286 -17.55 -7.63 7.43
C ALA A 286 -16.76 -7.79 8.74
N GLN A 287 -17.05 -8.84 9.52
CA GLN A 287 -16.33 -9.11 10.77
C GLN A 287 -14.90 -9.60 10.54
N ASN A 288 -14.64 -10.24 9.39
CA ASN A 288 -13.41 -10.96 9.13
C ASN A 288 -12.60 -10.42 7.95
N ALA A 289 -13.25 -9.81 6.95
CA ALA A 289 -12.59 -9.40 5.72
C ALA A 289 -11.52 -8.34 5.97
N THR A 290 -10.38 -8.54 5.33
CA THR A 290 -9.19 -7.70 5.46
C THR A 290 -8.89 -6.96 4.17
N LEU A 291 -7.93 -6.03 4.21
CA LEU A 291 -7.43 -5.39 2.99
C LEU A 291 -6.74 -6.38 2.05
N LEU A 292 -6.24 -7.53 2.54
CA LEU A 292 -5.76 -8.63 1.68
C LEU A 292 -6.90 -9.25 0.86
N ASP A 293 -8.05 -9.50 1.48
CA ASP A 293 -9.20 -10.05 0.78
C ASP A 293 -9.66 -9.10 -0.34
N ILE A 294 -9.64 -7.79 -0.07
CA ILE A 294 -9.94 -6.78 -1.10
C ILE A 294 -8.85 -6.74 -2.18
N HIS A 295 -7.58 -6.83 -1.82
CA HIS A 295 -6.50 -6.94 -2.79
C HIS A 295 -6.71 -8.13 -3.74
N ASN A 296 -7.01 -9.31 -3.19
CA ASN A 296 -7.25 -10.54 -3.93
C ASN A 296 -8.51 -10.46 -4.80
N TYR A 297 -9.55 -9.78 -4.32
CA TYR A 297 -10.74 -9.49 -5.11
C TYR A 297 -10.42 -8.61 -6.33
N LEU A 298 -9.64 -7.55 -6.13
CA LEU A 298 -9.27 -6.60 -7.18
C LEU A 298 -8.26 -7.19 -8.18
N ASN A 299 -7.46 -8.16 -7.74
CA ASN A 299 -6.37 -8.77 -8.52
C ASN A 299 -6.52 -10.31 -8.56
N PRO A 300 -7.57 -10.84 -9.21
CA PRO A 300 -7.91 -12.27 -9.16
C PRO A 300 -6.92 -13.20 -9.87
N ASP A 301 -6.02 -12.65 -10.69
CA ASP A 301 -4.98 -13.40 -11.40
C ASP A 301 -3.62 -13.34 -10.69
N ALA A 302 -3.56 -12.64 -9.56
CA ALA A 302 -2.39 -12.49 -8.69
C ALA A 302 -2.81 -12.59 -7.21
N CYS A 303 -3.70 -13.54 -6.90
CA CYS A 303 -4.14 -13.74 -5.52
C CYS A 303 -2.99 -14.21 -4.62
N ILE A 304 -2.91 -13.61 -3.45
CA ILE A 304 -1.95 -13.92 -2.41
C ILE A 304 -2.64 -14.78 -1.34
N PRO A 305 -2.11 -15.96 -1.00
CA PRO A 305 -2.75 -16.83 -0.04
C PRO A 305 -2.67 -16.31 1.40
N ASP A 306 -3.64 -16.71 2.24
CA ASP A 306 -3.83 -16.16 3.59
C ASP A 306 -2.67 -16.50 4.56
N ASP A 307 -1.90 -17.55 4.28
CA ASP A 307 -0.68 -17.94 5.00
C ASP A 307 0.43 -16.88 4.89
N VAL A 308 0.48 -16.17 3.76
CA VAL A 308 1.38 -15.03 3.53
C VAL A 308 1.06 -13.89 4.49
N LEU A 309 -0.19 -13.71 4.91
CA LEU A 309 -0.55 -12.74 5.95
C LEU A 309 0.04 -13.16 7.31
N LYS A 310 0.00 -14.45 7.64
CA LYS A 310 0.54 -15.00 8.91
C LYS A 310 2.06 -14.85 8.98
N THR A 311 2.75 -15.13 7.87
CA THR A 311 4.22 -14.99 7.78
C THR A 311 4.66 -13.52 7.70
N ASN A 312 3.87 -12.62 7.11
CA ASN A 312 4.19 -11.18 7.02
C ASN A 312 3.67 -10.32 8.20
N LEU A 313 2.90 -10.87 9.13
CA LEU A 313 2.66 -10.24 10.43
C LEU A 313 3.70 -10.65 11.47
N THR A 314 4.32 -11.83 11.30
CA THR A 314 5.46 -12.30 12.10
C THR A 314 6.80 -11.75 11.59
N ARG A 315 6.98 -11.61 10.27
CA ARG A 315 8.04 -10.80 9.64
C ARG A 315 7.41 -9.51 9.13
N ARG A 316 7.81 -8.31 9.58
CA ARG A 316 7.25 -7.03 9.07
C ARG A 316 7.66 -6.71 7.60
N SER A 317 7.70 -7.71 6.72
CA SER A 317 8.10 -7.63 5.33
C SER A 317 6.93 -7.32 4.41
N ASN A 318 7.15 -6.38 3.48
CA ASN A 318 6.15 -6.01 2.50
C ASN A 318 6.21 -7.02 1.34
N LEU A 319 5.15 -7.77 1.00
CA LEU A 319 5.21 -8.67 -0.17
C LEU A 319 5.46 -7.93 -1.52
N LEU A 320 5.12 -6.64 -1.60
CA LEU A 320 5.48 -5.78 -2.74
C LEU A 320 6.87 -5.13 -2.62
N GLU A 321 7.66 -5.48 -1.59
CA GLU A 321 9.13 -5.29 -1.53
C GLU A 321 9.90 -6.57 -1.92
N TYR A 322 9.24 -7.64 -2.37
CA TYR A 322 9.91 -8.90 -2.70
C TYR A 322 9.40 -9.48 -4.02
N LEU A 323 9.85 -8.86 -5.10
CA LEU A 323 10.48 -9.58 -6.21
C LEU A 323 11.84 -8.92 -6.42
N ASP A 324 12.69 -8.96 -5.41
CA ASP A 324 14.14 -8.80 -5.61
C ASP A 324 14.87 -9.72 -4.63
N ASP A 325 15.63 -10.61 -5.26
CA ASP A 325 16.43 -11.69 -4.72
C ASP A 325 17.36 -11.20 -3.61
N ASP A 326 17.24 -11.85 -2.46
CA ASP A 326 18.33 -12.13 -1.50
C ASP A 326 17.65 -12.78 -0.29
N ASP A 327 17.19 -14.02 -0.49
CA ASP A 327 17.01 -14.99 0.60
C ASP A 327 18.10 -16.04 0.41
N ASP A 328 19.19 -15.91 1.17
CA ASP A 328 20.25 -16.93 1.33
C ASP A 328 19.70 -18.15 2.11
N THR A 329 18.59 -18.71 1.65
CA THR A 329 18.18 -20.07 1.97
C THR A 329 18.27 -20.88 0.70
N PRO A 330 18.95 -22.05 0.71
CA PRO A 330 18.93 -22.95 -0.44
C PRO A 330 17.50 -23.47 -0.59
N ILE A 331 16.70 -22.81 -1.42
CA ILE A 331 15.44 -23.34 -1.90
C ILE A 331 15.80 -24.52 -2.78
N ILE A 332 15.51 -25.71 -2.25
CA ILE A 332 15.55 -26.96 -3.00
C ILE A 332 14.57 -26.82 -4.18
N THR A 333 15.18 -26.55 -5.33
CA THR A 333 14.91 -27.01 -6.70
C THR A 333 13.48 -27.02 -7.26
N ASN A 334 13.43 -26.51 -8.49
CA ASN A 334 12.49 -26.81 -9.57
C ASN A 334 11.14 -26.09 -9.57
N ALA A 335 11.19 -24.77 -9.77
CA ALA A 335 10.22 -24.11 -10.65
C ALA A 335 10.96 -23.00 -11.40
N SER A 336 10.85 -23.04 -12.74
CA SER A 336 11.35 -22.04 -13.68
C SER A 336 11.45 -20.62 -13.13
N ASN A 337 12.63 -20.00 -13.23
CA ASN A 337 12.86 -18.56 -13.09
C ASN A 337 11.98 -17.78 -14.08
N LYS A 338 10.72 -17.59 -13.71
CA LYS A 338 9.78 -16.71 -14.39
C LYS A 338 9.86 -15.39 -13.63
N CYS A 339 10.64 -14.47 -14.15
CA CYS A 339 10.57 -13.06 -13.75
C CYS A 339 9.13 -12.61 -14.07
N ASP A 340 8.27 -12.59 -13.06
CA ASP A 340 6.87 -12.26 -13.22
C ASP A 340 6.77 -10.79 -13.64
N TYR A 341 6.26 -10.54 -14.85
CA TYR A 341 5.94 -9.19 -15.32
C TYR A 341 5.18 -8.45 -14.21
N VAL A 342 5.59 -7.23 -13.88
CA VAL A 342 4.81 -6.36 -12.99
C VAL A 342 3.45 -6.14 -13.66
N ARG A 343 2.47 -6.91 -13.23
CA ARG A 343 1.11 -6.80 -13.74
C ARG A 343 0.49 -5.55 -13.16
N ARG A 344 -0.21 -4.81 -14.01
CA ARG A 344 -0.96 -3.63 -13.63
C ARG A 344 -2.04 -4.04 -12.63
N GLN A 345 -1.84 -3.67 -11.37
CA GLN A 345 -2.75 -4.02 -10.28
C GLN A 345 -3.88 -2.99 -10.19
N ARG A 346 -5.06 -3.45 -9.79
CA ARG A 346 -6.11 -2.57 -9.29
C ARG A 346 -5.91 -2.34 -7.80
N VAL A 347 -5.95 -1.07 -7.41
CA VAL A 347 -5.60 -0.63 -6.06
C VAL A 347 -6.66 0.30 -5.52
N LEU A 348 -7.14 -0.02 -4.33
CA LEU A 348 -7.94 0.87 -3.49
C LEU A 348 -7.05 1.62 -2.48
N LEU A 349 -7.24 2.94 -2.41
CA LEU A 349 -6.60 3.87 -1.49
C LEU A 349 -7.66 4.56 -0.62
N ILE A 350 -7.51 4.50 0.71
CA ILE A 350 -8.46 5.08 1.67
C ILE A 350 -7.70 5.97 2.66
N ASN A 351 -8.03 7.25 2.70
CA ASN A 351 -7.38 8.22 3.58
C ASN A 351 -8.03 8.22 4.98
N SER A 352 -7.22 8.20 6.04
CA SER A 352 -7.67 8.35 7.43
C SER A 352 -6.56 8.94 8.29
N TYR A 353 -6.90 9.51 9.43
CA TYR A 353 -5.93 10.07 10.36
C TYR A 353 -5.80 9.19 11.60
N ASN A 354 -4.59 8.73 11.90
CA ASN A 354 -4.29 8.00 13.13
C ASN A 354 -4.08 9.01 14.26
N ALA A 355 -5.07 9.13 15.13
CA ALA A 355 -5.05 10.06 16.26
C ALA A 355 -4.14 9.58 17.40
N THR A 356 -3.93 8.26 17.55
CA THR A 356 -3.02 7.70 18.56
C THR A 356 -1.56 8.03 18.25
N GLN A 357 -1.16 7.88 17.00
CA GLN A 357 0.22 8.12 16.54
C GLN A 357 0.44 9.53 15.98
N ASN A 358 -0.61 10.36 15.90
CA ASN A 358 -0.59 11.68 15.29
C ASN A 358 -0.07 11.67 13.84
N ARG A 359 -0.61 10.75 13.00
CA ARG A 359 -0.09 10.48 11.66
C ARG A 359 -1.18 10.34 10.61
N ALA A 360 -1.02 11.05 9.48
CA ALA A 360 -1.84 10.83 8.29
C ALA A 360 -1.57 9.45 7.69
N THR A 361 -2.62 8.69 7.40
CA THR A 361 -2.52 7.30 6.92
C THR A 361 -3.32 7.12 5.64
N ILE A 362 -2.69 6.51 4.64
CA ILE A 362 -3.34 6.11 3.38
C ILE A 362 -3.36 4.59 3.37
N PHE A 363 -4.48 3.99 3.77
CA PHE A 363 -4.67 2.56 3.65
C PHE A 363 -4.63 2.19 2.16
N ASN A 364 -3.86 1.16 1.84
CA ASN A 364 -3.48 0.85 0.48
C ASN A 364 -3.50 -0.67 0.29
N THR A 365 -4.39 -1.15 -0.55
CA THR A 365 -4.55 -2.58 -0.82
C THR A 365 -3.36 -3.21 -1.53
N SER A 366 -2.49 -2.44 -2.19
CA SER A 366 -1.22 -2.98 -2.69
C SER A 366 -0.13 -3.00 -1.62
N TYR A 367 -0.30 -2.32 -0.48
CA TYR A 367 0.76 -2.24 0.51
C TYR A 367 0.57 -3.32 1.57
N ALA A 368 1.47 -4.31 1.57
CA ALA A 368 1.33 -5.49 2.41
C ALA A 368 1.26 -5.21 3.92
N LYS A 369 1.92 -4.16 4.42
CA LYS A 369 1.74 -3.71 5.82
C LYS A 369 0.30 -3.34 6.17
N HIS A 370 -0.52 -3.00 5.18
CA HIS A 370 -1.92 -2.66 5.40
C HIS A 370 -2.85 -3.87 5.28
N TRP A 371 -2.39 -5.02 4.79
CA TRP A 371 -3.23 -6.19 4.57
C TRP A 371 -3.90 -6.73 5.82
N GLY A 372 -3.27 -6.61 6.98
CA GLY A 372 -3.84 -7.07 8.25
C GLY A 372 -4.95 -6.20 8.83
N TYR A 373 -5.30 -5.07 8.19
CA TYR A 373 -6.43 -4.24 8.64
C TYR A 373 -7.75 -4.77 8.11
N ARG A 374 -8.78 -4.80 8.97
CA ARG A 374 -10.15 -5.11 8.53
C ARG A 374 -10.70 -3.98 7.66
N ILE A 375 -11.23 -4.32 6.48
CA ILE A 375 -11.77 -3.32 5.56
C ILE A 375 -12.96 -2.57 6.18
N ALA A 376 -13.79 -3.25 6.97
CA ALA A 376 -14.91 -2.61 7.68
C ALA A 376 -14.40 -1.52 8.63
N ASP A 377 -13.37 -1.80 9.43
CA ASP A 377 -12.81 -0.81 10.36
C ASP A 377 -12.15 0.35 9.62
N VAL A 378 -11.46 0.09 8.51
CA VAL A 378 -10.85 1.13 7.66
C VAL A 378 -11.90 2.08 7.07
N LEU A 379 -13.00 1.53 6.55
CA LEU A 379 -14.11 2.33 6.00
C LEU A 379 -14.87 3.11 7.09
N ARG A 380 -15.01 2.55 8.28
CA ARG A 380 -15.60 3.26 9.43
C ARG A 380 -14.68 4.39 9.89
N ALA A 381 -13.37 4.13 9.97
CA ALA A 381 -12.35 5.08 10.38
C ALA A 381 -12.27 6.31 9.47
N THR A 382 -12.23 6.11 8.14
CA THR A 382 -12.20 7.23 7.19
C THR A 382 -13.45 8.10 7.27
N MET A 383 -14.58 7.57 7.74
CA MET A 383 -15.85 8.30 7.89
C MET A 383 -16.08 8.87 9.30
N ALA A 384 -15.17 8.61 10.25
CA ALA A 384 -15.30 8.99 11.65
C ALA A 384 -14.95 10.47 11.89
N ALA A 385 -15.76 11.38 11.33
CA ALA A 385 -15.49 12.82 11.40
C ALA A 385 -15.62 13.34 12.83
N PRO A 386 -14.63 14.09 13.37
CA PRO A 386 -14.70 14.61 14.73
C PRO A 386 -15.96 15.42 14.97
N THR A 387 -16.56 15.30 16.15
CA THR A 387 -17.89 15.84 16.53
C THR A 387 -19.09 15.20 15.81
N TYR A 388 -18.90 14.63 14.61
CA TYR A 388 -19.97 14.00 13.82
C TYR A 388 -20.17 12.55 14.22
N PHE A 389 -19.09 11.78 14.30
CA PHE A 389 -19.06 10.35 14.63
C PHE A 389 -18.01 10.07 15.71
N PRO A 390 -18.15 8.99 16.48
CA PRO A 390 -17.12 8.58 17.43
C PRO A 390 -15.84 8.15 16.69
N PRO A 391 -14.64 8.38 17.27
CA PRO A 391 -13.40 7.83 16.73
C PRO A 391 -13.45 6.31 16.62
N GLN A 392 -12.83 5.76 15.57
CA GLN A 392 -12.85 4.34 15.28
C GLN A 392 -11.60 3.65 15.83
N PRO A 393 -11.73 2.68 16.75
CA PRO A 393 -10.62 1.80 17.10
C PRO A 393 -10.36 0.83 15.94
N VAL A 394 -9.10 0.70 15.55
CA VAL A 394 -8.64 -0.15 14.46
C VAL A 394 -7.48 -1.01 14.95
N SER A 395 -7.63 -2.33 14.78
CA SER A 395 -6.57 -3.30 15.06
C SER A 395 -6.06 -3.92 13.76
N THR A 396 -4.79 -4.26 13.74
CA THR A 396 -4.25 -5.24 12.79
C THR A 396 -4.46 -6.64 13.32
N GLY A 397 -4.53 -7.64 12.45
CA GLY A 397 -4.72 -9.03 12.86
C GLY A 397 -4.50 -10.02 11.72
N ILE A 398 -4.61 -11.30 12.06
CA ILE A 398 -4.51 -12.43 11.11
C ILE A 398 -5.87 -13.06 10.85
N ILE A 399 -5.98 -13.80 9.75
CA ILE A 399 -7.09 -14.72 9.52
C ILE A 399 -6.67 -16.13 9.93
N GLU A 400 -7.42 -16.73 10.85
CA GLU A 400 -7.27 -18.11 11.25
C GLU A 400 -8.63 -18.78 11.30
N ASN A 401 -8.75 -19.96 10.66
CA ASN A 401 -10.01 -20.70 10.55
C ASN A 401 -11.19 -19.83 10.08
N SER A 402 -10.93 -18.98 9.06
CA SER A 402 -11.89 -18.00 8.51
C SER A 402 -12.39 -16.93 9.49
N ARG A 403 -11.68 -16.72 10.61
CA ARG A 403 -11.97 -15.68 11.59
C ARG A 403 -10.82 -14.70 11.70
N PHE A 404 -11.15 -13.43 11.85
CA PHE A 404 -10.16 -12.41 12.15
C PHE A 404 -9.79 -12.44 13.63
N ILE A 405 -8.52 -12.63 13.90
CA ILE A 405 -7.93 -12.58 15.23
C ILE A 405 -7.12 -11.28 15.32
N PRO A 406 -7.59 -10.28 16.10
CA PRO A 406 -6.83 -9.06 16.30
C PRO A 406 -5.52 -9.39 17.02
N ASN A 407 -4.49 -8.63 16.70
CA ASN A 407 -3.21 -8.70 17.42
C ASN A 407 -3.41 -8.28 18.88
N GLU A 408 -2.52 -8.74 19.77
CA GLU A 408 -2.56 -8.43 21.22
C GLU A 408 -2.23 -6.96 21.52
N VAL A 409 -1.76 -6.21 20.51
CA VAL A 409 -1.50 -4.78 20.62
C VAL A 409 -2.81 -4.00 20.78
N THR A 410 -2.81 -3.01 21.68
CA THR A 410 -3.94 -2.11 21.88
C THR A 410 -4.39 -1.47 20.56
N PRO A 411 -5.71 -1.48 20.25
CA PRO A 411 -6.22 -0.86 19.04
C PRO A 411 -5.82 0.61 18.93
N GLU A 412 -5.43 1.03 17.73
CA GLU A 412 -5.13 2.43 17.44
C GLU A 412 -6.41 3.19 17.13
N ILE A 413 -6.49 4.46 17.51
CA ILE A 413 -7.65 5.30 17.26
C ILE A 413 -7.47 6.05 15.95
N PHE A 414 -8.40 5.85 15.03
CA PHE A 414 -8.47 6.54 13.76
C PHE A 414 -9.71 7.44 13.66
N ILE A 415 -9.57 8.51 12.89
CA ILE A 415 -10.62 9.49 12.58
C ILE A 415 -10.60 9.83 11.08
N ASP A 416 -11.59 10.63 10.67
CA ASP A 416 -11.82 10.96 9.26
C ASP A 416 -10.59 11.58 8.58
N GLY A 417 -10.27 11.09 7.38
CA GLY A 417 -9.15 11.57 6.57
C GLY A 417 -9.33 12.99 6.04
N GLY A 418 -10.55 13.52 6.05
CA GLY A 418 -10.89 14.88 5.64
C GLY A 418 -10.24 15.96 6.52
N LEU A 419 -9.70 15.59 7.67
CA LEU A 419 -8.87 16.49 8.49
C LEU A 419 -7.57 16.91 7.81
N PHE A 420 -7.00 16.07 6.93
CA PHE A 420 -5.75 16.38 6.24
C PHE A 420 -5.89 16.37 4.71
N ALA A 421 -6.75 15.52 4.15
CA ALA A 421 -6.92 15.39 2.71
C ALA A 421 -8.38 15.09 2.35
N ASN A 422 -9.24 16.12 2.38
CA ASN A 422 -10.64 15.97 1.96
C ASN A 422 -10.74 15.60 0.46
N ASP A 423 -9.88 16.18 -0.37
CA ASP A 423 -9.63 15.75 -1.74
C ASP A 423 -8.43 14.77 -1.74
N PRO A 424 -8.62 13.52 -2.16
CA PRO A 424 -7.57 12.50 -2.15
C PRO A 424 -6.63 12.56 -3.36
N GLU A 425 -6.79 13.45 -4.34
CA GLU A 425 -6.05 13.45 -5.61
C GLU A 425 -4.52 13.48 -5.41
N LEU A 426 -4.02 14.47 -4.67
CA LEU A 426 -2.58 14.60 -4.43
C LEU A 426 -2.03 13.42 -3.61
N MET A 427 -2.82 12.90 -2.67
CA MET A 427 -2.46 11.74 -1.85
C MET A 427 -2.42 10.45 -2.67
N ALA A 428 -3.33 10.29 -3.63
CA ALA A 428 -3.33 9.18 -4.57
C ALA A 428 -2.07 9.24 -5.45
N LEU A 429 -1.76 10.40 -6.03
CA LEU A 429 -0.53 10.59 -6.82
C LEU A 429 0.73 10.28 -6.00
N TRP A 430 0.78 10.73 -4.74
CA TRP A 430 1.88 10.42 -3.83
C TRP A 430 1.99 8.91 -3.56
N ALA A 431 0.89 8.25 -3.22
CA ALA A 431 0.86 6.81 -2.93
C ALA A 431 1.30 5.98 -4.14
N ILE A 432 0.85 6.37 -5.33
CA ILE A 432 1.25 5.75 -6.61
C ILE A 432 2.75 5.93 -6.82
N ARG A 433 3.26 7.16 -6.68
CA ARG A 433 4.71 7.42 -6.82
C ARG A 433 5.53 6.59 -5.83
N MET A 434 5.04 6.38 -4.61
CA MET A 434 5.70 5.55 -3.60
C MET A 434 5.62 4.05 -3.87
N GLN A 435 4.61 3.57 -4.62
CA GLN A 435 4.58 2.18 -5.11
C GLN A 435 5.58 1.97 -6.24
N TRP A 436 5.73 2.96 -7.12
CA TRP A 436 6.60 2.84 -8.30
C TRP A 436 8.08 2.96 -7.96
N LYS A 437 8.45 3.70 -6.92
CA LYS A 437 9.82 3.68 -6.36
C LYS A 437 10.28 2.31 -5.82
N LYS A 438 9.40 1.30 -5.82
CA LYS A 438 9.64 -0.05 -5.29
C LYS A 438 9.69 -1.12 -6.39
N LEU A 439 9.50 -0.71 -7.64
CA LEU A 439 9.77 -1.50 -8.83
C LEU A 439 11.14 -1.10 -9.34
#